data_AF-A0A1E3WSB7-F1
#
_entry.id   AF-A0A1E3WSB7-F1
#
_cell.length_a   1.000
_cell.length_b   1.000
_cell.length_c   1.000
_cell.angle_alpha   90.00
_cell.angle_beta   90.00
_cell.angle_gamma   90.00
#
_symmetry.space_group_name_H-M   'P 1'
#
loop_
_entity.id
_entity.type
_entity.pdbx_description
1 polymer ?
#
loop_
_entity_poly.entity_id
_entity_poly.type
_entity_poly.pdbx_seq_one_letter_code
_entity_poly.pdbx_strand_id
1 'polypeptide(L)'
;MNQSSALSAAQREFIEVKIRQANSQLPESIVPTVHGAGYNSGVVTCSNGKVLKSYTVWKSMLERCYSVKSLERHPTYLNKTVCPQWFDYAAFKSWYGNLAGKLASTDYPIESLAIDSDLILFVNGDDDYDRYQHDYSPHTVLMLPKGINSQLATVNGYSNRPNPDLLTGISRNGKGYRFKTYNSDGKQVLSLTYATQEGAHEALCKQKAQRIEDALKPFYIAVGDIQPHLKYVFSYFTKWKNIRNANYVHRMLVTL
;
A
#
# COMPACT_ATOMS: atom_id res chain seq x y z
N MET A 1 -9.92 20.75 10.82
CA MET A 1 -9.32 20.51 12.16
C MET A 1 -8.49 19.24 12.09
N ASN A 2 -7.17 19.36 12.22
CA ASN A 2 -6.28 18.21 12.40
C ASN A 2 -6.34 17.82 13.88
N GLN A 3 -7.22 16.90 14.25
CA GLN A 3 -7.05 16.19 15.52
C GLN A 3 -5.98 15.14 15.30
N SER A 4 -4.73 15.52 15.53
CA SER A 4 -3.71 14.55 15.95
C SER A 4 -4.10 14.12 17.35
N SER A 5 -4.97 13.13 17.50
CA SER A 5 -5.22 12.53 18.81
C SER A 5 -3.92 11.89 19.26
N ALA A 6 -3.32 12.43 20.32
CA ALA A 6 -2.15 11.81 20.94
C ALA A 6 -2.45 10.33 21.27
N LEU A 7 -1.46 9.45 21.11
CA LEU A 7 -1.63 8.04 21.48
C LEU A 7 -1.98 7.92 22.96
N SER A 8 -2.83 6.95 23.28
CA SER A 8 -3.12 6.59 24.67
C SER A 8 -1.87 6.04 25.37
N ALA A 9 -1.87 6.06 26.71
CA ALA A 9 -0.78 5.47 27.50
C ALA A 9 -0.54 3.99 27.13
N ALA A 10 -1.62 3.22 26.96
CA ALA A 10 -1.56 1.82 26.54
C ALA A 10 -0.94 1.66 25.14
N GLN A 11 -1.24 2.57 24.20
CA GLN A 11 -0.63 2.53 22.86
C GLN A 11 0.87 2.85 22.90
N ARG A 12 1.30 3.77 23.76
CA ARG A 12 2.73 4.09 23.94
C ARG A 12 3.48 2.92 24.58
N GLU A 13 2.92 2.32 25.63
CA GLU A 13 3.47 1.12 26.26
C GLU A 13 3.57 -0.04 25.27
N PHE A 14 2.55 -0.24 24.44
CA PHE A 14 2.57 -1.24 23.37
C PHE A 14 3.74 -1.02 22.40
N ILE A 15 4.00 0.23 21.99
CA ILE A 15 5.12 0.55 21.11
C ILE A 15 6.46 0.22 21.79
N GLU A 16 6.62 0.57 23.07
CA GLU A 16 7.85 0.28 23.82
C GLU A 16 8.08 -1.23 23.99
N VAL A 17 7.03 -2.01 24.26
CA VAL A 17 7.11 -3.48 24.28
C VAL A 17 7.53 -4.02 22.91
N LYS A 18 6.92 -3.52 21.83
CA LYS A 18 7.26 -3.92 20.46
C LYS A 18 8.71 -3.61 20.09
N ILE A 19 9.23 -2.46 20.51
CA ILE A 19 10.64 -2.09 20.31
C ILE A 19 11.55 -3.04 21.11
N ARG A 20 11.22 -3.34 22.36
CA ARG A 20 12.00 -4.30 23.17
C ARG A 20 12.04 -5.70 22.55
N GLN A 21 10.91 -6.16 22.01
CA GLN A 21 10.84 -7.43 21.27
C GLN A 21 11.65 -7.42 19.97
N ALA A 22 11.71 -6.30 19.25
CA ALA A 22 12.60 -6.16 18.11
C ALA A 22 14.07 -6.25 18.55
N ASN A 23 14.43 -5.56 19.63
CA ASN A 23 15.80 -5.51 20.14
C ASN A 23 16.29 -6.86 20.68
N SER A 24 15.41 -7.68 21.27
CA SER A 24 15.78 -9.03 21.72
C SER A 24 16.12 -9.99 20.58
N GLN A 25 15.84 -9.61 19.32
CA GLN A 25 16.17 -10.40 18.13
C GLN A 25 17.47 -9.92 17.47
N LEU A 26 18.10 -8.87 18.00
CA LEU A 26 19.39 -8.37 17.53
C LEU A 26 20.55 -9.16 18.19
N PRO A 27 21.72 -9.23 17.55
CA PRO A 27 22.92 -9.72 18.22
C PRO A 27 23.22 -8.90 19.48
N GLU A 28 23.71 -9.54 20.54
CA GLU A 28 23.88 -8.93 21.87
C GLU A 28 24.74 -7.65 21.87
N SER A 29 25.73 -7.57 20.97
CA SER A 29 26.63 -6.41 20.83
C SER A 29 26.05 -5.26 20.00
N ILE A 30 24.87 -5.43 19.40
CA ILE A 30 24.26 -4.45 18.51
C ILE A 30 23.32 -3.54 19.27
N VAL A 31 23.59 -2.24 19.22
CA VAL A 31 22.65 -1.19 19.63
C VAL A 31 21.98 -0.63 18.38
N PRO A 32 20.64 -0.71 18.25
CA PRO A 32 19.93 -0.16 17.11
C PRO A 32 20.01 1.37 17.12
N THR A 33 20.27 1.96 15.95
CA THR A 33 20.45 3.41 15.76
C THR A 33 19.34 4.04 14.94
N VAL A 34 18.48 3.24 14.31
CA VAL A 34 17.42 3.69 13.40
C VAL A 34 16.06 3.28 13.91
N HIS A 35 15.28 4.27 14.33
CA HIS A 35 13.90 4.12 14.84
C HIS A 35 13.76 3.09 15.98
N GLY A 36 14.84 2.84 16.73
CA GLY A 36 14.84 1.95 17.89
C GLY A 36 14.94 0.46 17.57
N ALA A 37 14.99 0.06 16.30
CA ALA A 37 15.06 -1.37 15.90
C ALA A 37 16.14 -1.65 14.83
N GLY A 38 16.43 -0.69 13.95
CA GLY A 38 17.36 -0.89 12.83
C GLY A 38 18.80 -0.53 13.14
N TYR A 39 19.74 -1.24 12.51
CA TYR A 39 21.18 -0.97 12.54
C TYR A 39 21.80 -1.15 11.15
N ASN A 40 23.05 -0.73 11.00
CA ASN A 40 23.81 -0.89 9.76
C ASN A 40 25.16 -1.54 10.06
N SER A 41 25.39 -2.77 9.57
CA SER A 41 26.64 -3.53 9.76
C SER A 41 27.83 -3.02 8.92
N GLY A 42 27.91 -1.71 8.66
CA GLY A 42 29.06 -1.07 8.03
C GLY A 42 29.00 -0.95 6.52
N VAL A 43 27.84 -1.17 5.89
CA VAL A 43 27.70 -0.94 4.44
C VAL A 43 27.41 0.52 4.12
N VAL A 44 27.87 0.99 2.95
CA VAL A 44 27.66 2.37 2.52
C VAL A 44 26.16 2.69 2.38
N THR A 45 25.75 3.83 2.92
CA THR A 45 24.37 4.37 2.87
C THR A 45 24.22 5.54 1.91
N CYS A 46 25.35 6.07 1.41
CA CYS A 46 25.42 7.21 0.50
C CYS A 46 26.38 6.90 -0.66
N SER A 47 26.11 7.50 -1.82
CA SER A 47 27.00 7.51 -2.98
C SER A 47 26.94 8.88 -3.65
N ASN A 48 28.09 9.45 -4.01
CA ASN A 48 28.19 10.79 -4.63
C ASN A 48 27.43 11.88 -3.85
N GLY A 49 27.55 11.88 -2.52
CA GLY A 49 26.86 12.83 -1.63
C GLY A 49 25.35 12.65 -1.52
N LYS A 50 24.76 11.62 -2.15
CA LYS A 50 23.33 11.33 -2.11
C LYS A 50 23.07 10.05 -1.32
N VAL A 51 22.06 10.09 -0.44
CA VAL A 51 21.60 8.90 0.28
C VAL A 51 21.06 7.89 -0.72
N LEU A 52 21.44 6.62 -0.57
CA LEU A 52 20.98 5.54 -1.41
C LEU A 52 19.46 5.37 -1.27
N LYS A 53 18.80 5.07 -2.41
CA LYS A 53 17.36 4.81 -2.43
C LYS A 53 16.98 3.66 -1.51
N SER A 54 17.75 2.58 -1.52
CA SER A 54 17.54 1.42 -0.64
C SER A 54 17.58 1.80 0.84
N TYR A 55 18.50 2.69 1.26
CA TYR A 55 18.56 3.16 2.64
C TYR A 55 17.34 4.01 3.00
N THR A 56 16.90 4.88 2.09
CA THR A 56 15.69 5.68 2.29
C THR A 56 14.44 4.81 2.45
N VAL A 57 14.30 3.78 1.61
CA VAL A 57 13.18 2.83 1.67
C VAL A 57 13.20 2.04 2.97
N TRP A 58 14.35 1.46 3.33
CA TRP A 58 14.54 0.72 4.57
C TRP A 58 14.24 1.55 5.81
N LYS A 59 14.79 2.77 5.87
CA LYS A 59 14.55 3.69 6.99
C LYS A 59 13.06 4.06 7.10
N SER A 60 12.40 4.33 5.97
CA SER A 60 10.96 4.67 5.96
C SER A 60 10.09 3.50 6.40
N MET A 61 10.46 2.26 6.05
CA MET A 61 9.81 1.04 6.52
C MET A 61 9.92 0.92 8.06
N LEU A 62 11.12 1.08 8.61
CA LEU A 62 11.33 1.08 10.07
C LEU A 62 10.62 2.25 10.76
N GLU A 63 10.55 3.43 10.13
CA GLU A 63 9.81 4.58 10.67
C GLU A 63 8.33 4.25 10.82
N ARG A 64 7.71 3.61 9.81
CA ARG A 64 6.31 3.17 9.86
C ARG A 64 6.07 2.18 10.99
N CYS A 65 7.02 1.28 11.27
CA CYS A 65 6.84 0.23 12.26
C CYS A 65 7.22 0.63 13.68
N TYR A 66 8.26 1.43 13.90
CA TYR A 66 8.86 1.59 15.24
C TYR A 66 9.01 3.04 15.71
N SER A 67 8.84 4.04 14.82
CA SER A 67 8.92 5.43 15.26
C SER A 67 7.66 5.85 16.01
N VAL A 68 7.79 6.12 17.31
CA VAL A 68 6.69 6.64 18.16
C VAL A 68 5.99 7.83 17.49
N LYS A 69 6.74 8.83 17.05
CA LYS A 69 6.19 10.03 16.38
C LYS A 69 5.44 9.69 15.07
N SER A 70 5.87 8.66 14.35
CA SER A 70 5.19 8.23 13.12
C SER A 70 3.89 7.50 13.45
N LEU A 71 3.94 6.59 14.43
CA LEU A 71 2.79 5.82 14.90
C LEU A 71 1.72 6.70 15.57
N GLU A 72 2.11 7.81 16.21
CA GLU A 72 1.17 8.84 16.68
C GLU A 72 0.39 9.49 15.53
N ARG A 73 1.05 9.74 14.41
CA ARG A 73 0.44 10.35 13.21
C ARG A 73 -0.33 9.33 12.37
N HIS A 74 0.09 8.07 12.40
CA HIS A 74 -0.46 7.00 11.58
C HIS A 74 -0.71 5.73 12.40
N PRO A 75 -1.73 5.73 13.30
CA PRO A 75 -2.03 4.59 14.15
C PRO A 75 -2.36 3.29 13.40
N THR A 76 -2.70 3.37 12.11
CA THR A 76 -2.91 2.19 11.25
C THR A 76 -1.66 1.30 11.13
N TYR A 77 -0.47 1.84 11.41
CA TYR A 77 0.78 1.08 11.42
C TYR A 77 1.15 0.53 12.82
N LEU A 78 0.31 0.74 13.85
CA LEU A 78 0.66 0.41 15.24
C LEU A 78 1.10 -1.05 15.40
N ASN A 79 0.41 -1.98 14.75
CA ASN A 79 0.69 -3.41 14.83
C ASN A 79 1.72 -3.91 13.79
N LYS A 80 2.19 -3.03 12.90
CA LYS A 80 3.08 -3.42 11.82
C LYS A 80 4.47 -3.77 12.34
N THR A 81 5.04 -4.87 11.84
CA THR A 81 6.39 -5.34 12.20
C THR A 81 7.26 -5.64 10.98
N VAL A 82 8.57 -5.70 11.20
CA VAL A 82 9.59 -6.04 10.20
C VAL A 82 10.25 -7.35 10.60
N CYS A 83 10.60 -8.21 9.64
CA CYS A 83 11.30 -9.45 9.92
C CYS A 83 12.74 -9.20 10.44
N PRO A 84 13.30 -10.07 11.30
CA PRO A 84 14.53 -9.74 12.03
C PRO A 84 15.74 -9.50 11.15
N GLN A 85 15.81 -10.22 10.02
CA GLN A 85 16.89 -10.07 9.04
C GLN A 85 16.92 -8.65 8.46
N TRP A 86 15.78 -7.95 8.39
CA TRP A 86 15.70 -6.60 7.86
C TRP A 86 15.90 -5.51 8.92
N PHE A 87 16.21 -5.87 10.17
CA PHE A 87 16.77 -4.91 11.11
C PHE A 87 18.19 -4.49 10.73
N ASP A 88 18.95 -5.34 10.03
CA ASP A 88 20.21 -4.94 9.41
C ASP A 88 19.98 -4.34 8.02
N TYR A 89 20.45 -3.10 7.83
CA TYR A 89 20.44 -2.47 6.51
C TYR A 89 21.22 -3.28 5.47
N ALA A 90 22.32 -3.97 5.82
CA ALA A 90 23.09 -4.73 4.84
C ALA A 90 22.27 -5.85 4.20
N ALA A 91 21.51 -6.60 5.01
CA ALA A 91 20.62 -7.65 4.55
C ALA A 91 19.49 -7.08 3.67
N PHE A 92 18.85 -5.99 4.10
CA PHE A 92 17.83 -5.32 3.28
C PHE A 92 18.41 -4.80 1.96
N LYS A 93 19.60 -4.19 1.99
CA LYS A 93 20.29 -3.65 0.81
C LYS A 93 20.60 -4.75 -0.21
N SER A 94 21.02 -5.93 0.26
CA SER A 94 21.25 -7.10 -0.60
C SER A 94 19.96 -7.56 -1.29
N TRP A 95 18.87 -7.73 -0.52
CA TRP A 95 17.56 -8.08 -1.07
C TRP A 95 17.08 -7.03 -2.10
N TYR A 96 17.14 -5.75 -1.75
CA TYR A 96 16.72 -4.66 -2.61
C TYR A 96 17.55 -4.61 -3.90
N GLY A 97 18.86 -4.81 -3.82
CA GLY A 97 19.75 -4.86 -4.98
C GLY A 97 19.48 -6.06 -5.90
N ASN A 98 19.19 -7.23 -5.34
CA ASN A 98 18.81 -8.40 -6.14
C ASN A 98 17.51 -8.15 -6.91
N LEU A 99 16.50 -7.59 -6.25
CA LEU A 99 15.25 -7.22 -6.89
C LEU A 99 15.45 -6.11 -7.94
N ALA A 100 16.30 -5.13 -7.66
CA ALA A 100 16.66 -4.07 -8.61
C ALA A 100 17.27 -4.64 -9.90
N GLY A 101 18.21 -5.59 -9.77
CA GLY A 101 18.83 -6.26 -10.91
C GLY A 101 17.82 -7.02 -11.77
N LYS A 102 16.85 -7.70 -11.15
CA LYS A 102 15.76 -8.40 -11.87
C LYS A 102 14.84 -7.43 -12.60
N LEU A 103 14.55 -6.28 -12.00
CA LEU A 103 13.68 -5.25 -12.58
C LEU A 103 14.37 -4.38 -13.63
N ALA A 104 15.71 -4.39 -13.71
CA ALA A 104 16.47 -3.50 -14.58
C ALA A 104 16.18 -3.68 -16.08
N SER A 105 15.71 -4.86 -16.49
CA SER A 105 15.29 -5.15 -17.87
C SER A 105 13.82 -4.85 -18.17
N THR A 106 13.09 -4.27 -17.20
CA THR A 106 11.67 -3.94 -17.33
C THR A 106 11.47 -2.43 -17.42
N ASP A 107 10.28 -2.00 -17.85
CA ASP A 107 9.87 -0.59 -17.81
C ASP A 107 9.61 -0.07 -16.37
N TYR A 108 9.89 -0.89 -15.36
CA TYR A 108 9.59 -0.63 -13.94
C TYR A 108 10.86 -0.72 -13.08
N PRO A 109 11.84 0.18 -13.29
CA PRO A 109 13.04 0.21 -12.45
C PRO A 109 12.65 0.42 -10.98
N ILE A 110 13.36 -0.23 -10.06
CA ILE A 110 12.97 -0.29 -8.65
C ILE A 110 12.83 1.09 -7.99
N GLU A 111 13.54 2.10 -8.49
CA GLU A 111 13.51 3.48 -8.05
C GLU A 111 12.17 4.17 -8.32
N SER A 112 11.44 3.70 -9.34
CA SER A 112 10.10 4.16 -9.70
C SER A 112 8.99 3.54 -8.84
N LEU A 113 9.33 2.47 -8.10
CA LEU A 113 8.40 1.67 -7.32
C LEU A 113 8.41 2.08 -5.84
N ALA A 114 7.33 1.74 -5.14
CA ALA A 114 7.16 1.92 -3.71
C ALA A 114 6.88 0.56 -3.06
N ILE A 115 7.46 0.36 -1.87
CA ILE A 115 7.22 -0.82 -1.05
C ILE A 115 5.83 -0.76 -0.43
N ASP A 116 5.10 -1.86 -0.50
CA ASP A 116 3.79 -2.02 0.12
C ASP A 116 3.65 -3.39 0.79
N SER A 117 3.13 -3.40 2.01
CA SER A 117 2.91 -4.59 2.85
C SER A 117 1.43 -4.98 2.96
N ASP A 118 0.52 -4.12 2.48
CA ASP A 118 -0.91 -4.18 2.82
C ASP A 118 -1.72 -4.87 1.71
N LEU A 119 -1.07 -5.24 0.60
CA LEU A 119 -1.70 -5.86 -0.56
C LEU A 119 -1.56 -7.38 -0.63
N ILE A 120 -0.66 -7.97 0.17
CA ILE A 120 -0.62 -9.42 0.37
C ILE A 120 -1.65 -9.78 1.44
N LEU A 121 -2.92 -9.54 1.11
CA LEU A 121 -4.06 -9.96 1.91
C LEU A 121 -4.68 -11.17 1.19
N PHE A 122 -4.81 -12.28 1.92
CA PHE A 122 -5.49 -13.50 1.51
C PHE A 122 -4.72 -14.38 0.50
N VAL A 123 -3.61 -14.96 0.96
CA VAL A 123 -3.35 -16.35 0.55
C VAL A 123 -4.41 -17.20 1.25
N ASN A 124 -5.36 -17.70 0.46
CA ASN A 124 -6.50 -18.47 0.94
C ASN A 124 -5.99 -19.76 1.60
N GLY A 125 -6.11 -19.88 2.91
CA GLY A 125 -6.19 -21.18 3.60
C GLY A 125 -5.07 -22.18 3.38
N ASP A 126 -3.90 -21.78 2.89
CA ASP A 126 -2.72 -22.65 2.94
C ASP A 126 -2.17 -22.62 4.37
N ASP A 127 -2.00 -23.80 4.96
CA ASP A 127 -1.62 -24.07 6.36
C ASP A 127 -0.25 -23.50 6.79
N ASP A 128 0.40 -22.70 5.95
CA ASP A 128 1.66 -22.04 6.26
C ASP A 128 1.45 -20.69 6.96
N TYR A 129 0.87 -20.78 8.16
CA TYR A 129 0.64 -19.66 9.07
C TYR A 129 1.96 -19.00 9.52
N ASP A 130 3.08 -19.73 9.49
CA ASP A 130 4.38 -19.29 10.00
C ASP A 130 5.08 -18.29 9.05
N ARG A 131 4.83 -18.39 7.73
CA ARG A 131 5.40 -17.48 6.71
C ARG A 131 4.96 -16.00 6.81
N TYR A 132 3.95 -15.65 7.61
CA TYR A 132 3.34 -14.32 7.65
C TYR A 132 3.44 -13.60 9.01
N GLN A 133 4.42 -13.96 9.84
CA GLN A 133 4.58 -13.35 11.16
C GLN A 133 4.85 -11.82 11.10
N HIS A 134 5.36 -11.32 9.98
CA HIS A 134 5.76 -9.92 9.82
C HIS A 134 5.20 -9.28 8.55
N ASP A 135 4.68 -8.06 8.70
CA ASP A 135 4.13 -7.28 7.59
C ASP A 135 5.18 -6.88 6.56
N TYR A 136 6.41 -6.62 7.01
CA TYR A 136 7.53 -6.29 6.14
C TYR A 136 8.58 -7.40 6.17
N SER A 137 8.57 -8.23 5.13
CA SER A 137 9.54 -9.29 4.87
C SER A 137 9.68 -9.53 3.37
N PRO A 138 10.68 -10.30 2.91
CA PRO A 138 10.79 -10.69 1.49
C PRO A 138 9.54 -11.36 0.90
N HIS A 139 8.69 -11.96 1.73
CA HIS A 139 7.50 -12.71 1.31
C HIS A 139 6.20 -11.92 1.48
N THR A 140 6.23 -10.82 2.23
CA THR A 140 5.03 -10.04 2.60
C THR A 140 4.97 -8.66 1.96
N VAL A 141 6.04 -8.23 1.27
CA VAL A 141 6.07 -6.96 0.55
C VAL A 141 5.99 -7.13 -0.97
N LEU A 142 5.39 -6.13 -1.62
CA LEU A 142 5.43 -5.92 -3.06
C LEU A 142 6.04 -4.56 -3.37
N MET A 143 6.80 -4.48 -4.45
CA MET A 143 7.21 -3.21 -5.06
C MET A 143 6.20 -2.85 -6.15
N LEU A 144 5.51 -1.72 -5.99
CA LEU A 144 4.42 -1.30 -6.88
C LEU A 144 4.61 0.13 -7.39
N PRO A 145 4.14 0.46 -8.59
CA PRO A 145 4.01 1.85 -9.02
C PRO A 145 3.15 2.63 -8.03
N LYS A 146 3.61 3.81 -7.62
CA LYS A 146 2.89 4.65 -6.63
C LYS A 146 1.44 4.93 -7.01
N GLY A 147 1.18 5.08 -8.31
CA GLY A 147 -0.16 5.28 -8.85
C GLY A 147 -1.09 4.11 -8.56
N ILE A 148 -0.61 2.88 -8.77
CA ILE A 148 -1.38 1.66 -8.47
C ILE A 148 -1.60 1.55 -6.97
N ASN A 149 -0.55 1.71 -6.16
CA ASN A 149 -0.66 1.58 -4.71
C ASN A 149 -1.70 2.55 -4.11
N SER A 150 -1.66 3.81 -4.54
CA SER A 150 -2.60 4.84 -4.07
C SER A 150 -4.04 4.56 -4.50
N GLN A 151 -4.24 4.00 -5.70
CA GLN A 151 -5.58 3.65 -6.18
C GLN A 151 -6.15 2.47 -5.41
N LEU A 152 -5.36 1.40 -5.19
CA LEU A 152 -5.77 0.22 -4.44
C LEU A 152 -6.17 0.54 -2.99
N ALA A 153 -5.45 1.44 -2.33
CA ALA A 153 -5.79 1.90 -0.97
C ALA A 153 -7.19 2.54 -0.85
N THR A 154 -7.78 3.02 -1.95
CA THR A 154 -9.08 3.72 -1.97
C THR A 154 -10.21 2.92 -2.62
N VAL A 155 -9.94 1.68 -3.04
CA VAL A 155 -10.89 0.79 -3.73
C VAL A 155 -12.14 0.48 -2.89
N ASN A 156 -12.00 0.46 -1.56
CA ASN A 156 -13.11 0.19 -0.65
C ASN A 156 -14.06 1.38 -0.44
N GLY A 157 -13.82 2.52 -1.11
CA GLY A 157 -14.72 3.68 -1.04
C GLY A 157 -14.65 4.44 0.29
N TYR A 158 -13.58 4.25 1.05
CA TYR A 158 -13.35 4.99 2.29
C TYR A 158 -13.04 6.46 1.98
N SER A 159 -13.71 7.37 2.68
CA SER A 159 -13.46 8.82 2.62
C SER A 159 -13.08 9.29 4.02
N ASN A 160 -11.99 10.04 4.12
CA ASN A 160 -11.63 10.76 5.36
C ASN A 160 -12.62 11.89 5.70
N ARG A 161 -13.56 12.19 4.79
CA ARG A 161 -14.64 13.16 4.96
C ARG A 161 -15.93 12.52 4.42
N PRO A 162 -16.54 11.59 5.17
CA PRO A 162 -17.79 10.98 4.74
C PRO A 162 -18.87 12.06 4.72
N ASN A 163 -19.74 12.00 3.70
CA ASN A 163 -20.95 12.79 3.65
C ASN A 163 -22.13 11.81 3.76
N PRO A 164 -23.00 11.92 4.79
CA PRO A 164 -24.13 11.00 4.94
C PRO A 164 -25.12 11.08 3.78
N ASP A 165 -25.19 12.22 3.09
CA ASP A 165 -26.14 12.47 2.01
C ASP A 165 -25.59 12.08 0.62
N LEU A 166 -24.27 11.87 0.51
CA LEU A 166 -23.61 11.58 -0.77
C LEU A 166 -22.72 10.34 -0.73
N LEU A 167 -22.90 9.44 -1.70
CA LEU A 167 -21.98 8.33 -1.94
C LEU A 167 -20.55 8.86 -2.16
N THR A 168 -19.56 8.15 -1.62
CA THR A 168 -18.16 8.58 -1.66
C THR A 168 -17.70 8.92 -3.08
N GLY A 169 -17.15 10.13 -3.25
CA GLY A 169 -16.62 10.60 -4.54
C GLY A 169 -17.67 11.22 -5.47
N ILE A 170 -18.93 11.27 -5.05
CA ILE A 170 -20.00 11.95 -5.77
C ILE A 170 -20.15 13.39 -5.29
N SER A 171 -20.46 14.26 -6.24
CA SER A 171 -20.80 15.66 -6.04
C SER A 171 -22.16 15.94 -6.67
N ARG A 172 -22.99 16.72 -5.99
CA ARG A 172 -24.27 17.19 -6.52
C ARG A 172 -24.07 18.51 -7.27
N ASN A 173 -24.77 18.68 -8.37
CA ASN A 173 -24.97 19.95 -9.06
C ASN A 173 -26.49 20.24 -9.09
N GLY A 174 -26.90 21.48 -9.42
CA GLY A 174 -28.33 21.85 -9.47
C GLY A 174 -29.18 21.06 -10.47
N LYS A 175 -28.56 20.25 -11.33
CA LYS A 175 -29.17 19.43 -12.40
C LYS A 175 -28.99 17.91 -12.20
N GLY A 176 -28.33 17.45 -11.13
CA GLY A 176 -28.03 16.03 -10.91
C GLY A 176 -26.71 15.77 -10.20
N TYR A 177 -26.07 14.64 -10.50
CA TYR A 177 -24.89 14.12 -9.81
C TYR A 177 -23.71 13.92 -10.76
N ARG A 178 -22.49 14.16 -10.27
CA ARG A 178 -21.24 14.09 -11.04
C ARG A 178 -20.09 13.62 -10.16
N PHE A 179 -19.00 13.22 -10.78
CA PHE A 179 -17.75 12.94 -10.08
C PHE A 179 -16.54 13.51 -10.83
N LYS A 180 -15.42 13.63 -10.12
CA LYS A 180 -14.14 14.04 -10.70
C LYS A 180 -13.48 12.85 -11.39
N THR A 181 -13.04 13.06 -12.61
CA THR A 181 -12.31 12.07 -13.42
C THR A 181 -11.13 12.70 -14.14
N TYR A 182 -10.45 11.95 -15.01
CA TYR A 182 -9.29 12.38 -15.76
C TYR A 182 -9.49 12.00 -17.23
N ASN A 183 -9.12 12.90 -18.14
CA ASN A 183 -9.13 12.62 -19.57
C ASN A 183 -7.89 11.80 -20.01
N SER A 184 -7.78 11.52 -21.30
CA SER A 184 -6.63 10.81 -21.91
C SER A 184 -5.28 11.48 -21.64
N ASP A 185 -5.26 12.80 -21.49
CA ASP A 185 -4.04 13.58 -21.23
C ASP A 185 -3.68 13.64 -19.73
N GLY A 186 -4.44 12.93 -18.88
CA GLY A 186 -4.26 12.95 -17.43
C GLY A 186 -4.73 14.24 -16.76
N LYS A 187 -5.46 15.13 -17.46
CA LYS A 187 -6.05 16.34 -16.87
C LYS A 187 -7.33 16.00 -16.13
N GLN A 188 -7.48 16.56 -14.94
CA GLN A 188 -8.69 16.40 -14.14
C GLN A 188 -9.88 17.12 -14.79
N VAL A 189 -10.99 16.41 -14.95
CA VAL A 189 -12.24 16.91 -15.53
C VAL A 189 -13.45 16.43 -14.71
N LEU A 190 -14.63 16.96 -14.96
CA LEU A 190 -15.88 16.45 -14.39
C LEU A 190 -16.52 15.43 -15.34
N SER A 191 -17.18 14.42 -14.78
CA SER A 191 -18.01 13.49 -15.53
C SER A 191 -19.21 14.20 -16.17
N LEU A 192 -19.91 13.46 -17.04
CA LEU A 192 -21.28 13.78 -17.42
C LEU A 192 -22.19 13.89 -16.18
N THR A 193 -23.34 14.56 -16.33
CA THR A 193 -24.34 14.66 -15.26
C THR A 193 -25.28 13.46 -15.30
N TYR A 194 -25.43 12.79 -14.16
CA TYR A 194 -26.33 11.67 -13.96
C TYR A 194 -27.58 12.13 -13.18
N ALA A 195 -28.73 11.56 -13.49
CA ALA A 195 -29.98 11.89 -12.78
C ALA A 195 -29.98 11.40 -11.32
N THR A 196 -29.33 10.27 -11.05
CA THR A 196 -29.23 9.65 -9.72
C THR A 196 -27.79 9.59 -9.23
N GLN A 197 -27.62 9.58 -7.90
CA GLN A 197 -26.32 9.42 -7.27
C GLN A 197 -25.76 8.01 -7.48
N GLU A 198 -26.62 7.00 -7.48
CA GLU A 198 -26.29 5.60 -7.71
C GLU A 198 -25.69 5.43 -9.12
N GLY A 199 -26.32 6.03 -10.13
CA GLY A 199 -25.81 5.99 -11.51
C GLY A 199 -24.45 6.69 -11.66
N ALA A 200 -24.27 7.84 -10.99
CA ALA A 200 -22.96 8.52 -10.95
C ALA A 200 -21.89 7.66 -10.25
N HIS A 201 -22.24 7.03 -9.13
CA HIS A 201 -21.32 6.20 -8.34
C HIS A 201 -20.95 4.91 -9.06
N GLU A 202 -21.90 4.28 -9.75
CA GLU A 202 -21.63 3.14 -10.61
C GLU A 202 -20.63 3.48 -11.71
N ALA A 203 -20.84 4.59 -12.42
CA ALA A 203 -19.92 5.04 -13.46
C ALA A 203 -18.53 5.37 -12.90
N LEU A 204 -18.46 6.01 -11.73
CA LEU A 204 -17.20 6.25 -11.02
C LEU A 204 -16.48 4.93 -10.70
N CYS A 205 -17.19 3.94 -10.16
CA CYS A 205 -16.61 2.63 -9.83
C CYS A 205 -16.08 1.91 -11.08
N LYS A 206 -16.86 1.88 -12.18
CA LYS A 206 -16.45 1.27 -13.45
C LYS A 206 -15.17 1.92 -13.99
N GLN A 207 -15.10 3.25 -13.99
CA GLN A 207 -13.93 3.95 -14.48
C GLN A 207 -12.70 3.78 -13.58
N LYS A 208 -12.88 3.78 -12.25
CA LYS A 208 -11.79 3.46 -11.31
C LYS A 208 -11.26 2.04 -11.54
N ALA A 209 -12.15 1.06 -11.70
CA ALA A 209 -11.76 -0.32 -11.99
C ALA A 209 -10.97 -0.40 -13.30
N GLN A 210 -11.46 0.20 -14.38
CA GLN A 210 -10.76 0.19 -15.66
C GLN A 210 -9.35 0.80 -15.55
N ARG A 211 -9.22 1.95 -14.88
CA ARG A 211 -7.91 2.60 -14.69
C ARG A 211 -6.92 1.76 -13.88
N ILE A 212 -7.39 1.07 -12.85
CA ILE A 212 -6.54 0.17 -12.06
C ILE A 212 -6.11 -1.00 -12.94
N GLU A 213 -7.02 -1.56 -13.74
CA GLU A 213 -6.70 -2.67 -14.64
C GLU A 213 -5.71 -2.30 -15.75
N ASP A 214 -5.90 -1.14 -16.38
CA ASP A 214 -5.03 -0.60 -17.42
C ASP A 214 -3.60 -0.37 -16.88
N ALA A 215 -3.46 -0.03 -15.60
CA ALA A 215 -2.17 0.10 -14.94
C ALA A 215 -1.61 -1.25 -14.45
N LEU A 216 -2.45 -2.11 -13.88
CA LEU A 216 -2.04 -3.34 -13.22
C LEU A 216 -1.69 -4.46 -14.21
N LYS A 217 -2.40 -4.57 -15.34
CA LYS A 217 -2.12 -5.60 -16.37
C LYS A 217 -0.71 -5.50 -16.96
N PRO A 218 -0.28 -4.38 -17.56
CA PRO A 218 1.07 -4.30 -18.13
C PRO A 218 2.14 -4.47 -17.06
N PHE A 219 1.90 -3.97 -15.84
CA PHE A 219 2.77 -4.20 -14.71
C PHE A 219 2.89 -5.69 -14.37
N TYR A 220 1.76 -6.40 -14.24
CA TYR A 220 1.74 -7.85 -13.98
C TYR A 220 2.44 -8.66 -15.05
N ILE A 221 2.23 -8.32 -16.33
CA ILE A 221 2.91 -8.98 -17.47
C ILE A 221 4.43 -8.78 -17.37
N ALA A 222 4.88 -7.57 -17.03
CA ALA A 222 6.31 -7.25 -16.99
C ALA A 222 7.03 -7.85 -15.79
N VAL A 223 6.39 -7.94 -14.62
CA VAL A 223 7.07 -8.30 -13.36
C VAL A 223 6.49 -9.49 -12.61
N GLY A 224 5.47 -10.17 -13.14
CA GLY A 224 4.77 -11.27 -12.47
C GLY A 224 5.69 -12.43 -12.05
N ASP A 225 6.65 -12.79 -12.90
CA ASP A 225 7.63 -13.83 -12.59
C ASP A 225 8.70 -13.37 -11.59
N ILE A 226 8.97 -12.07 -11.54
CA ILE A 226 9.92 -11.45 -10.60
C ILE A 226 9.29 -11.32 -9.21
N GLN A 227 7.99 -11.03 -9.14
CA GLN A 227 7.21 -10.88 -7.92
C GLN A 227 6.00 -11.83 -7.91
N PRO A 228 6.19 -13.14 -7.63
CA PRO A 228 5.14 -14.16 -7.78
C PRO A 228 3.86 -13.90 -6.99
N HIS A 229 3.96 -13.18 -5.87
CA HIS A 229 2.80 -12.83 -5.04
C HIS A 229 1.86 -11.81 -5.71
N LEU A 230 2.29 -11.13 -6.78
CA LEU A 230 1.46 -10.19 -7.52
C LEU A 230 0.22 -10.86 -8.14
N LYS A 231 0.28 -12.18 -8.40
CA LYS A 231 -0.88 -12.96 -8.87
C LYS A 231 -2.07 -12.91 -7.92
N TYR A 232 -1.83 -12.78 -6.60
CA TYR A 232 -2.89 -12.67 -5.59
C TYR A 232 -3.57 -11.30 -5.67
N VAL A 233 -2.80 -10.22 -5.84
CA VAL A 233 -3.34 -8.87 -6.04
C VAL A 233 -4.18 -8.82 -7.31
N PHE A 234 -3.68 -9.42 -8.40
CA PHE A 234 -4.42 -9.48 -9.67
C PHE A 234 -5.72 -10.28 -9.56
N SER A 235 -5.67 -11.44 -8.89
CA SER A 235 -6.85 -12.28 -8.64
C SER A 235 -7.87 -11.58 -7.76
N TYR A 236 -7.43 -10.94 -6.66
CA TYR A 236 -8.30 -10.15 -5.78
C TYR A 236 -8.98 -9.01 -6.54
N PHE A 237 -8.20 -8.24 -7.31
CA PHE A 237 -8.73 -7.14 -8.10
C PHE A 237 -9.76 -7.64 -9.13
N THR A 238 -9.49 -8.76 -9.80
CA THR A 238 -10.41 -9.39 -10.75
C THR A 238 -11.70 -9.83 -10.07
N LYS A 239 -11.62 -10.50 -8.92
CA LYS A 239 -12.79 -10.90 -8.11
C LYS A 239 -13.58 -9.68 -7.65
N TRP A 240 -12.92 -8.65 -7.13
CA TRP A 240 -13.57 -7.41 -6.70
C TRP A 240 -14.30 -6.72 -7.86
N LYS A 241 -13.63 -6.60 -9.03
CA LYS A 241 -14.23 -6.03 -10.24
C LYS A 241 -15.47 -6.83 -10.65
N ASN A 242 -15.37 -8.16 -10.66
CA ASN A 242 -16.47 -9.04 -11.04
C ASN A 242 -17.65 -8.99 -10.06
N ILE A 243 -17.40 -8.98 -8.74
CA ILE A 243 -18.44 -8.84 -7.71
C ILE A 243 -19.14 -7.50 -7.84
N ARG A 244 -18.39 -6.41 -8.02
CA ARG A 244 -18.97 -5.08 -8.24
C ARG A 244 -19.83 -5.10 -9.50
N ASN A 245 -19.32 -5.60 -10.62
CA ASN A 245 -20.07 -5.72 -11.87
C ASN A 245 -21.34 -6.58 -11.73
N ALA A 246 -21.26 -7.74 -11.07
CA ALA A 246 -22.41 -8.64 -10.85
C ALA A 246 -23.48 -8.01 -9.96
N ASN A 247 -23.08 -7.33 -8.87
CA ASN A 247 -24.01 -6.58 -8.02
C ASN A 247 -24.71 -5.45 -8.78
N TYR A 248 -24.07 -4.88 -9.81
CA TYR A 248 -24.71 -3.88 -10.69
C TYR A 248 -25.71 -4.53 -11.65
N VAL A 249 -25.37 -5.68 -12.27
CA VAL A 249 -26.31 -6.43 -13.14
C VAL A 249 -27.56 -6.85 -12.36
N HIS A 250 -27.40 -7.33 -11.13
CA HIS A 250 -28.53 -7.70 -10.28
C HIS A 250 -29.44 -6.51 -9.96
N ARG A 251 -28.87 -5.33 -9.67
CA ARG A 251 -29.66 -4.10 -9.43
C ARG A 251 -30.43 -3.64 -10.65
N MET A 252 -29.86 -3.75 -11.86
CA MET A 252 -30.56 -3.41 -13.10
C MET A 252 -31.77 -4.32 -13.36
N LEU A 253 -31.63 -5.62 -13.07
CA LEU A 253 -32.70 -6.61 -13.28
C LEU A 253 -33.85 -6.52 -12.27
N VAL A 254 -33.62 -5.94 -11.08
CA VAL A 254 -34.65 -5.74 -10.04
C VAL A 254 -35.40 -4.41 -10.21
N THR A 255 -34.90 -3.51 -11.05
CA THR A 255 -35.56 -2.25 -11.44
C THR A 255 -36.30 -2.31 -12.80
N LEU A 256 -36.36 -3.48 -13.44
CA LEU A 256 -37.21 -3.78 -14.59
C LEU A 256 -38.46 -4.52 -14.12
#